data_AF-A0A6J0M071-F1
#
_entry.id   AF-A0A6J0M071-F1
#
_cell.length_a   1.000
_cell.length_b   1.000
_cell.length_c   1.000
_cell.angle_alpha   90.00
_cell.angle_beta   90.00
_cell.angle_gamma   90.00
#
_symmetry.space_group_name_H-M   'P 1'
#
loop_
_entity.id
_entity.type
_entity.pdbx_description
1 polymer ?
#
loop_
_entity_poly.entity_id
_entity_poly.type
_entity_poly.pdbx_seq_one_letter_code
_entity_poly.pdbx_strand_id
1 'polypeptide(L)' 'MTANHPDYASLAARIAVFNLHKNTKKSFSETIKDMYGHVNERSGLATPLIADNVLEIIMKNATLLKSEIIYDRDFV' A
#
# COMPACT_ATOMS: atom_id res chain seq x y z
N MET A 1 1.01 15.97 24.24
CA MET A 1 2.25 15.19 24.00
C MET A 1 3.12 15.83 22.91
N THR A 2 2.61 16.15 21.73
CA THR A 2 3.34 16.98 20.72
C THR A 2 3.70 18.39 21.22
N ALA A 3 2.93 18.95 22.14
CA ALA A 3 3.22 20.23 22.78
C ALA A 3 4.47 20.22 23.70
N ASN A 4 5.03 19.05 24.02
CA ASN A 4 6.16 18.91 24.97
C ASN A 4 7.52 18.88 24.27
N HIS A 5 7.58 18.35 23.05
CA HIS A 5 8.81 18.31 22.26
C HIS A 5 8.45 18.11 20.77
N PRO A 6 9.05 18.89 19.85
CA PRO A 6 8.76 18.79 18.41
C PRO A 6 9.00 17.36 17.85
N ASP A 7 9.97 16.63 18.40
CA ASP A 7 10.30 15.26 17.93
C ASP A 7 9.21 14.21 18.20
N TYR A 8 8.27 14.45 19.10
CA TYR A 8 7.18 13.50 19.35
C TYR A 8 6.26 13.35 18.13
N ALA A 9 6.13 14.38 17.29
CA ALA A 9 5.41 14.28 16.03
C ALA A 9 6.11 13.32 15.07
N SER A 10 7.44 13.44 14.94
CA SER A 10 8.26 12.55 14.10
C SER A 10 8.23 11.11 14.59
N LEU A 11 8.33 10.89 15.90
CA LEU A 11 8.24 9.55 16.49
C LEU A 11 6.86 8.91 16.23
N ALA A 12 5.77 9.65 16.42
CA ALA A 12 4.43 9.15 16.18
C ALA A 12 4.22 8.77 14.70
N ALA A 13 4.69 9.61 13.77
CA ALA A 13 4.65 9.33 12.33
C ALA A 13 5.41 8.04 11.98
N ARG A 14 6.65 7.89 12.50
CA ARG A 14 7.47 6.69 12.28
C ARG A 14 6.81 5.42 12.81
N ILE A 15 6.19 5.47 14.00
CA ILE A 15 5.46 4.33 14.57
C ILE A 15 4.26 3.95 13.69
N ALA A 16 3.50 4.93 13.22
CA ALA A 16 2.35 4.70 12.36
C ALA A 16 2.75 4.02 11.04
N VAL A 17 3.79 4.54 10.38
CA VAL A 17 4.34 3.99 9.12
C VAL A 17 4.90 2.58 9.34
N PHE A 18 5.65 2.37 10.41
CA PHE A 18 6.18 1.05 10.74
C PHE A 18 5.06 0.01 10.95
N ASN A 19 4.01 0.40 11.67
CA ASN A 19 2.84 -0.46 11.86
C ASN A 19 2.09 -0.72 10.56
N LEU A 20 2.01 0.27 9.65
CA LEU A 20 1.43 0.08 8.33
C LEU A 20 2.23 -0.96 7.54
N HIS A 21 3.55 -0.79 7.42
CA HIS A 21 4.43 -1.72 6.68
C HIS A 21 4.40 -3.14 7.25
N LYS A 22 4.22 -3.30 8.56
CA LYS A 22 4.10 -4.62 9.20
C LYS A 22 2.80 -5.35 8.82
N ASN A 23 1.73 -4.60 8.56
CA ASN A 23 0.40 -5.15 8.30
C ASN A 23 0.03 -5.20 6.81
N THR A 24 0.89 -4.70 5.92
CA THR A 24 0.65 -4.67 4.47
C THR A 24 1.66 -5.52 3.69
N LYS A 25 1.29 -5.91 2.47
CA LYS A 25 2.20 -6.62 1.56
C LYS A 25 3.27 -5.65 1.03
N LYS A 26 4.52 -6.11 0.96
CA LYS A 26 5.64 -5.33 0.38
C LYS A 26 5.66 -5.34 -1.15
N SER A 27 4.91 -6.22 -1.79
CA SER A 27 4.88 -6.34 -3.24
C SER A 27 3.71 -5.53 -3.79
N PHE A 28 4.03 -4.50 -4.56
CA PHE A 28 3.03 -3.65 -5.21
C PHE A 28 2.08 -4.48 -6.09
N SER A 29 2.64 -5.34 -6.93
CA SER A 29 1.86 -6.19 -7.84
C SER A 29 0.95 -7.18 -7.11
N GLU A 30 1.35 -7.69 -5.94
CA GLU A 30 0.48 -8.56 -5.13
C GLU A 30 -0.69 -7.78 -4.52
N THR A 31 -0.43 -6.57 -4.04
CA THR A 31 -1.47 -5.69 -3.50
C THR A 31 -2.52 -5.36 -4.56
N ILE A 32 -2.08 -5.06 -5.79
CA ILE A 32 -2.96 -4.78 -6.93
C ILE A 32 -3.81 -6.01 -7.30
N LYS A 33 -3.26 -7.23 -7.21
CA LYS A 33 -4.03 -8.46 -7.43
C LYS A 33 -5.12 -8.66 -6.38
N ASP A 34 -4.83 -8.36 -5.11
CA ASP A 34 -5.85 -8.44 -4.05
C ASP A 34 -6.97 -7.42 -4.28
N MET A 35 -6.62 -6.19 -4.68
CA MET A 35 -7.59 -5.14 -5.00
C MET A 35 -8.46 -5.50 -6.22
N TYR A 36 -7.88 -6.19 -7.21
CA TYR A 36 -8.61 -6.70 -8.35
C TYR A 36 -9.54 -7.87 -7.96
N GLY A 37 -9.06 -8.77 -7.11
CA GLY A 37 -9.85 -9.88 -6.57
C GLY A 37 -10.87 -9.50 -5.49
N HIS A 38 -11.09 -8.20 -5.27
CA HIS A 38 -11.95 -7.71 -4.20
C HIS A 38 -13.41 -8.13 -4.42
N VAL A 39 -13.99 -8.72 -3.37
CA VAL A 39 -15.39 -9.12 -3.30
C VAL A 39 -16.05 -8.30 -2.21
N ASN A 40 -17.21 -7.71 -2.51
CA ASN A 40 -17.94 -6.96 -1.52
C ASN A 40 -18.56 -7.92 -0.50
N GLU A 41 -18.13 -7.86 0.75
CA GLU A 41 -18.59 -8.75 1.83
C GLU A 41 -20.10 -8.70 2.08
N ARG A 42 -20.76 -7.58 1.76
CA ARG A 42 -22.21 -7.40 1.98
C ARG A 42 -23.06 -8.02 0.88
N SER A 43 -22.61 -7.96 -0.36
CA SER A 43 -23.37 -8.46 -1.52
C SER A 43 -22.85 -9.78 -2.07
N GLY A 44 -21.64 -10.20 -1.69
CA GLY A 44 -20.94 -11.36 -2.26
C GLY A 44 -20.53 -11.19 -3.72
N LEU A 45 -20.70 -9.99 -4.29
CA LEU A 45 -20.40 -9.73 -5.69
C LEU A 45 -18.94 -9.29 -5.87
N ALA A 46 -18.30 -9.83 -6.91
CA ALA A 46 -16.99 -9.38 -7.35
C ALA A 46 -17.08 -7.90 -7.71
N THR A 47 -16.38 -7.07 -6.93
CA THR A 47 -16.35 -5.62 -7.10
C THR A 47 -14.88 -5.21 -7.19
N PRO A 48 -14.22 -5.47 -8.34
CA PRO A 48 -12.82 -5.14 -8.53
C PRO A 48 -12.62 -3.64 -8.31
N LEU A 49 -11.62 -3.28 -7.51
CA LEU A 49 -11.29 -1.88 -7.23
C LEU A 49 -10.39 -1.27 -8.33
N ILE A 50 -9.94 -2.10 -9.26
CA ILE A 50 -8.99 -1.76 -10.33
C ILE A 50 -9.54 -2.28 -11.65
N ALA A 51 -9.43 -1.47 -12.70
CA ALA A 51 -9.85 -1.86 -14.03
C ALA A 51 -8.86 -2.84 -14.69
N ASP A 52 -9.37 -3.73 -15.54
CA ASP A 52 -8.61 -4.80 -16.20
C ASP A 52 -7.41 -4.27 -16.99
N ASN A 53 -7.59 -3.15 -17.69
CA ASN A 53 -6.53 -2.50 -18.47
C ASN A 53 -5.38 -2.00 -17.58
N VAL A 54 -5.69 -1.50 -16.38
CA VAL A 54 -4.69 -1.03 -15.41
C VAL A 54 -3.92 -2.22 -14.84
N LEU A 55 -4.63 -3.31 -14.49
CA LEU A 55 -4.00 -4.54 -14.02
C LEU A 55 -3.03 -5.09 -15.07
N GLU A 56 -3.45 -5.15 -16.34
CA GLU A 56 -2.61 -5.65 -17.42
C GLU A 56 -1.32 -4.83 -17.60
N ILE A 57 -1.42 -3.50 -17.56
CA ILE A 57 -0.26 -2.59 -17.64
C ILE A 57 0.69 -2.83 -16.45
N ILE A 58 0.14 -2.94 -15.25
CA ILE A 58 0.93 -3.17 -14.03
C ILE A 58 1.63 -4.53 -14.08
N MET A 59 0.94 -5.58 -14.52
CA MET A 59 1.49 -6.93 -14.63
C MET A 59 2.58 -7.03 -15.70
N LYS A 60 2.41 -6.36 -16.85
CA LYS A 60 3.44 -6.26 -17.90
C LYS A 60 4.71 -5.56 -17.42
N ASN A 61 4.58 -4.59 -16.50
CA ASN A 61 5.69 -3.79 -15.98
C ASN A 61 6.09 -4.15 -14.54
N ALA A 62 5.65 -5.31 -14.03
CA ALA A 62 5.77 -5.64 -12.61
C ALA A 62 7.20 -5.60 -12.08
N THR A 63 8.17 -6.08 -12.86
CA THR A 63 9.60 -6.08 -12.47
C THR A 63 10.14 -4.66 -12.32
N LEU A 64 9.84 -3.78 -13.28
CA LEU A 64 10.26 -2.39 -13.28
C LEU A 64 9.61 -1.62 -12.12
N LEU A 65 8.30 -1.79 -11.93
CA LEU A 65 7.57 -1.14 -10.84
C LEU A 65 8.08 -1.59 -9.48
N LYS A 66 8.43 -2.88 -9.33
CA LYS A 66 8.97 -3.41 -8.08
C LYS A 66 10.34 -2.83 -7.73
N SER A 67 11.18 -2.52 -8.72
CA SER A 67 12.49 -1.90 -8.47
C SER A 67 12.43 -0.39 -8.24
N GLU A 68 11.42 0.29 -8.78
CA GLU A 68 11.30 1.75 -8.71
C GLU A 68 10.66 2.25 -7.40
N ILE A 69 9.89 1.40 -6.72
CA ILE A 69 9.20 1.78 -5.47
C ILE A 69 10.18 1.76 -4.29
N ILE A 70 10.39 2.94 -3.71
CA ILE A 70 11.25 3.15 -2.53
C ILE A 70 10.37 3.36 -1.29
N TYR A 71 10.14 2.29 -0.52
CA TYR A 71 9.29 2.32 0.69
C TYR A 71 9.84 3.19 1.83
N ASP A 72 11.14 3.46 1.85
CA ASP A 72 11.75 4.32 2.86
C ASP A 72 11.24 5.77 2.80
N ARG A 73 10.68 6.18 1.66
CA ARG A 73 10.04 7.50 1.51
C ARG A 73 8.83 7.68 2.41
N ASP A 74 8.22 6.61 2.90
CA ASP A 74 7.08 6.70 3.82
C ASP A 74 7.49 7.22 5.22
N PHE A 75 8.77 7.21 5.57
CA PHE A 75 9.28 7.68 6.87
C PHE A 75 9.70 9.17 6.88
N VAL A 76 9.53 9.88 5.76
CA VAL A 76 9.99 11.28 5.55
C VAL A 76 8.90 12.28 5.91
#